data_AF-A0A1G4K688-F1
#
_entry.id   AF-A0A1G4K688-F1
#
_cell.length_a   1.000
_cell.length_b   1.000
_cell.length_c   1.000
_cell.angle_alpha   90.00
_cell.angle_beta   90.00
_cell.angle_gamma   90.00
#
_symmetry.space_group_name_H-M   'P 1'
#
loop_
_entity.id
_entity.type
_entity.pdbx_description
1 polymer ?
#
loop_
_entity_poly.entity_id
_entity_poly.type
_entity_poly.pdbx_seq_one_letter_code
_entity_poly.pdbx_strand_id
1 'polypeptide(L)'
;MTSCTNNFSHIRQALEPCVSEGFNSDEDPILRNVLSTKLLANLNILRKMAVESELGLRTERPSDLNSYRNNFNELECTALMVRCVSTNAIKEQYAQQTELSRRKRLSVDFDSEKIPEELEKSDNSLQSSTVGSSSCPDDDESLGDLRNRLLGNKLENHESGAGLNTSMEKQMQVQDNLQEELINDMSQLVSGLRMGAEAFQTALNEDSTILKATELGLQATSRSLTNLGGKLKKYHNSKVGLLFYLGCILFMFLSLIVTYLVIKIFPKM
;
A
#
# COMPACT_ATOMS: atom_id res chain seq x y z
N MET A 1 -9.04 46.93 -21.88
CA MET A 1 -10.20 46.55 -21.02
C MET A 1 -10.61 45.08 -21.14
N THR A 2 -9.88 44.21 -21.84
CA THR A 2 -10.33 42.83 -22.14
C THR A 2 -9.30 41.74 -21.77
N SER A 3 -8.08 42.10 -21.38
CA SER A 3 -6.99 41.11 -21.29
C SER A 3 -7.12 40.12 -20.13
N CYS A 4 -7.61 40.50 -18.94
CA CYS A 4 -7.70 39.57 -17.80
C CYS A 4 -8.89 38.60 -17.90
N THR A 5 -10.06 39.07 -18.35
CA THR A 5 -11.25 38.22 -18.53
C THR A 5 -11.05 37.18 -19.64
N ASN A 6 -10.34 37.57 -20.71
CA ASN A 6 -9.99 36.65 -21.79
C ASN A 6 -8.98 35.59 -21.31
N ASN A 7 -8.07 35.94 -20.40
CA ASN A 7 -7.12 34.96 -19.85
C ASN A 7 -7.83 33.85 -19.05
N PHE A 8 -8.82 34.18 -18.22
CA PHE A 8 -9.53 33.17 -17.43
C PHE A 8 -10.40 32.24 -18.29
N SER A 9 -11.03 32.73 -19.35
CA SER A 9 -11.79 31.87 -20.28
C SER A 9 -10.87 30.95 -21.09
N HIS A 10 -9.71 31.44 -21.54
CA HIS A 10 -8.71 30.61 -22.20
C HIS A 10 -8.12 29.54 -21.26
N ILE A 11 -7.87 29.89 -20.00
CA ILE A 11 -7.40 28.94 -18.98
C ILE A 11 -8.47 27.89 -18.70
N ARG A 12 -9.75 28.28 -18.61
CA ARG A 12 -10.87 27.35 -18.48
C ARG A 12 -10.93 26.38 -19.66
N GLN A 13 -10.87 26.90 -20.89
CA GLN A 13 -10.92 26.08 -22.11
C GLN A 13 -9.73 25.12 -22.24
N ALA A 14 -8.57 25.46 -21.66
CA ALA A 14 -7.40 24.58 -21.60
C ALA A 14 -7.50 23.52 -20.50
N LEU A 15 -8.19 23.82 -19.38
CA LEU A 15 -8.36 22.90 -18.25
C LEU A 15 -9.53 21.93 -18.44
N GLU A 16 -10.58 22.34 -19.13
CA GLU A 16 -11.79 21.56 -19.40
C GLU A 16 -11.53 20.21 -20.11
N PRO A 17 -10.67 20.11 -21.15
CA PRO A 17 -10.31 18.81 -21.73
C PRO A 17 -9.48 17.94 -20.76
N CYS A 18 -8.58 18.52 -19.96
CA CYS A 18 -7.82 17.75 -18.96
C CYS A 18 -8.69 17.18 -17.85
N VAL A 19 -9.80 17.85 -17.54
CA VAL A 19 -10.81 17.40 -16.58
C VAL A 19 -11.70 16.33 -17.21
N SER A 20 -12.18 16.55 -18.43
CA SER A 20 -13.06 15.60 -19.11
C SER A 20 -12.35 14.31 -19.53
N GLU A 21 -11.08 14.34 -19.93
CA GLU A 21 -10.33 13.13 -20.25
C GLU A 21 -9.77 12.44 -19.00
N GLY A 22 -9.30 13.21 -18.01
CA GLY A 22 -8.69 12.69 -16.79
C GLY A 22 -9.69 12.11 -15.77
N PHE A 23 -10.97 12.49 -15.83
CA PHE A 23 -12.01 11.97 -14.93
C PHE A 23 -12.89 10.87 -15.54
N ASN A 24 -12.94 10.74 -16.88
CA ASN A 24 -13.76 9.72 -17.56
C ASN A 24 -13.03 8.41 -17.85
N SER A 25 -11.70 8.37 -17.80
CA SER A 25 -10.97 7.10 -17.90
C SER A 25 -11.24 6.27 -16.65
N ASP A 26 -11.53 4.97 -16.81
CA ASP A 26 -11.76 3.95 -15.76
C ASP A 26 -10.53 3.69 -14.86
N GLU A 27 -9.61 4.66 -14.85
CA GLU A 27 -8.32 4.68 -14.19
C GLU A 27 -8.43 4.68 -12.66
N ASP A 28 -7.38 4.11 -12.07
CA ASP A 28 -7.18 3.88 -10.64
C ASP A 28 -7.72 5.03 -9.76
N PRO A 29 -8.43 4.72 -8.66
CA PRO A 29 -8.97 5.72 -7.76
C PRO A 29 -7.85 6.60 -7.16
N ILE A 30 -6.62 6.09 -7.11
CA ILE A 30 -5.42 6.82 -6.70
C ILE A 30 -5.08 7.92 -7.69
N LEU A 31 -5.07 7.62 -9.00
CA LEU A 31 -4.73 8.60 -10.03
C LEU A 31 -5.78 9.73 -10.05
N ARG A 32 -7.07 9.38 -9.96
CA ARG A 32 -8.16 10.37 -9.85
C ARG A 32 -8.01 11.28 -8.63
N ASN A 33 -7.58 10.73 -7.49
CA ASN A 33 -7.34 11.52 -6.28
C ASN A 33 -6.14 12.47 -6.44
N VAL A 34 -5.05 12.01 -7.07
CA VAL A 34 -3.86 12.84 -7.33
C VAL A 34 -4.21 13.97 -8.30
N LEU A 35 -4.91 13.65 -9.40
CA LEU A 35 -5.29 14.63 -10.42
C LEU A 35 -6.25 15.69 -9.87
N SER A 36 -7.29 15.27 -9.14
CA SER A 36 -8.22 16.21 -8.48
C SER A 36 -7.52 17.08 -7.43
N THR A 37 -6.57 16.52 -6.68
CA THR A 37 -5.78 17.30 -5.70
C THR A 37 -4.89 18.34 -6.40
N LYS A 38 -4.27 17.99 -7.53
CA LYS A 38 -3.46 18.92 -8.33
C LYS A 38 -4.32 20.02 -8.95
N LEU A 39 -5.49 19.66 -9.48
CA LEU A 39 -6.44 20.62 -10.04
C LEU A 39 -6.91 21.63 -8.98
N LEU A 40 -7.28 21.16 -7.78
CA LEU A 40 -7.66 22.03 -6.67
C LEU A 40 -6.51 22.94 -6.22
N ALA A 41 -5.27 22.45 -6.22
CA ALA A 41 -4.11 23.28 -5.91
C ALA A 41 -3.92 24.41 -6.95
N ASN A 42 -4.06 24.09 -8.24
CA ASN A 42 -3.98 25.07 -9.32
C ASN A 42 -5.09 26.11 -9.24
N LEU A 43 -6.33 25.67 -8.97
CA LEU A 43 -7.46 26.57 -8.74
C LEU A 43 -7.23 27.48 -7.54
N ASN A 44 -6.66 26.97 -6.44
CA ASN A 44 -6.31 27.79 -5.29
C ASN A 44 -5.24 28.85 -5.60
N ILE A 45 -4.27 28.52 -6.46
CA ILE A 45 -3.28 29.50 -6.95
C ILE A 45 -3.96 30.59 -7.79
N LEU A 46 -4.86 30.21 -8.71
CA LEU A 46 -5.65 31.15 -9.51
C LEU A 46 -6.52 32.06 -8.64
N ARG A 47 -7.20 31.49 -7.64
CA ARG A 47 -7.97 32.24 -6.64
C ARG A 47 -7.10 33.22 -5.87
N LYS A 48 -5.92 32.78 -5.42
CA LYS A 48 -4.98 33.64 -4.68
C LYS A 48 -4.50 34.80 -5.55
N MET A 49 -4.16 34.55 -6.81
CA MET A 49 -3.78 35.61 -7.75
C MET A 49 -4.93 36.60 -7.99
N ALA A 50 -6.18 36.13 -8.12
CA ALA A 50 -7.36 36.98 -8.27
C ALA A 50 -7.64 37.82 -7.01
N VAL A 51 -7.42 37.26 -5.82
CA VAL A 51 -7.57 37.98 -4.55
C VAL A 51 -6.45 39.02 -4.37
N GLU A 52 -5.20 38.66 -4.69
CA GLU A 52 -4.06 39.59 -4.64
C GLU A 52 -4.21 40.75 -5.63
N SER A 53 -4.77 40.50 -6.82
CA SER A 53 -5.06 41.56 -7.79
C SER A 53 -6.15 42.53 -7.33
N GLU A 54 -7.15 42.05 -6.57
CA GLU A 54 -8.19 42.91 -5.98
C GLU A 54 -7.69 43.72 -4.78
N LEU A 55 -6.81 43.15 -3.95
CA LEU A 55 -6.19 43.87 -2.83
C LEU A 55 -5.18 44.93 -3.29
N GLY A 56 -4.49 44.70 -4.42
CA GLY A 56 -3.48 45.61 -4.96
C GLY A 56 -4.03 46.80 -5.76
N LEU A 57 -5.25 46.71 -6.30
CA LEU A 57 -5.89 47.77 -7.09
C LEU A 57 -7.00 48.43 -6.29
N ARG A 58 -6.68 49.59 -5.70
CA ARG A 58 -7.63 50.48 -5.04
C ARG A 58 -8.63 51.02 -6.08
N THR A 59 -9.80 50.39 -6.15
CA THR A 59 -11.04 50.92 -6.73
C THR A 59 -11.07 51.02 -8.28
N GLU A 60 -12.16 50.56 -8.90
CA GLU A 60 -12.59 50.78 -10.30
C GLU A 60 -12.45 49.67 -11.36
N ARG A 61 -11.84 48.50 -11.10
CA ARG A 61 -11.99 47.35 -12.03
C ARG A 61 -13.17 46.45 -11.65
N PRO A 62 -13.99 45.98 -12.63
CA PRO A 62 -14.98 44.95 -12.36
C PRO A 62 -14.25 43.72 -11.78
N SER A 63 -14.74 43.26 -10.64
CA SER A 63 -14.11 42.27 -9.75
C SER A 63 -13.55 41.07 -10.50
N ASP A 64 -12.22 40.99 -10.61
CA ASP A 64 -11.50 39.83 -11.16
C ASP A 64 -11.87 38.55 -10.37
N LEU A 65 -12.25 38.68 -9.10
CA LEU A 65 -12.76 37.60 -8.26
C LEU A 65 -14.14 37.10 -8.70
N ASN A 66 -15.04 37.98 -9.15
CA ASN A 66 -16.34 37.55 -9.67
C ASN A 66 -16.16 36.83 -11.01
N SER A 67 -15.22 37.28 -11.83
CA SER A 67 -14.86 36.59 -13.08
C SER A 67 -14.25 35.21 -12.81
N TYR A 68 -13.39 35.07 -11.81
CA TYR A 68 -12.89 33.78 -11.35
C TYR A 68 -14.05 32.87 -10.88
N ARG A 69 -14.89 33.38 -9.97
CA ARG A 69 -16.00 32.63 -9.39
C ARG A 69 -16.97 32.11 -10.45
N ASN A 70 -17.34 32.93 -11.42
CA ASN A 70 -18.27 32.53 -12.47
C ASN A 70 -17.68 31.48 -13.42
N ASN A 71 -16.36 31.47 -13.63
CA ASN A 71 -15.72 30.54 -14.56
C ASN A 71 -15.27 29.22 -13.93
N PHE A 72 -14.90 29.23 -12.64
CA PHE A 72 -14.27 28.07 -12.00
C PHE A 72 -15.11 27.41 -10.91
N ASN A 73 -16.25 27.96 -10.49
CA ASN A 73 -17.09 27.36 -9.43
C ASN A 73 -17.59 25.95 -9.78
N GLU A 74 -18.02 25.74 -11.03
CA GLU A 74 -18.42 24.42 -11.51
C GLU A 74 -17.24 23.43 -11.51
N LEU A 75 -16.07 23.89 -11.95
CA LEU A 75 -14.85 23.08 -11.99
C LEU A 75 -14.35 22.72 -10.59
N GLU A 76 -14.38 23.67 -9.65
CA GLU A 76 -14.06 23.44 -8.24
C GLU A 76 -15.01 22.41 -7.62
N CYS A 77 -16.31 22.54 -7.88
CA CYS A 77 -17.32 21.62 -7.39
C CYS A 77 -17.08 20.19 -7.90
N THR A 78 -16.87 20.04 -9.20
CA THR A 78 -16.56 18.74 -9.83
C THR A 78 -15.27 18.15 -9.30
N ALA A 79 -14.20 18.94 -9.18
CA ALA A 79 -12.93 18.49 -8.64
C ALA A 79 -13.04 18.03 -7.17
N LEU A 80 -13.80 18.74 -6.35
CA LEU A 80 -14.08 18.36 -4.95
C LEU A 80 -14.90 17.08 -4.87
N MET A 81 -15.92 16.94 -5.72
CA MET A 81 -16.76 15.75 -5.78
C MET A 81 -15.93 14.51 -6.15
N VAL A 82 -15.13 14.61 -7.22
CA VAL A 82 -14.25 13.50 -7.63
C VAL A 82 -13.26 13.14 -6.54
N ARG A 83 -12.63 14.14 -5.90
CA ARG A 83 -11.71 13.90 -4.77
C ARG A 83 -12.40 13.15 -3.64
N CYS A 84 -13.62 13.52 -3.28
CA CYS A 84 -14.37 12.86 -2.22
C CYS A 84 -14.63 11.39 -2.55
N VAL A 85 -15.15 11.14 -3.76
CA VAL A 85 -15.44 9.79 -4.26
C VAL A 85 -14.17 8.94 -4.32
N SER A 86 -13.09 9.45 -4.91
CA SER A 86 -11.83 8.73 -5.02
C SER A 86 -11.20 8.44 -3.65
N THR A 87 -11.27 9.39 -2.71
CA THR A 87 -10.71 9.20 -1.37
C THR A 87 -11.48 8.14 -0.59
N ASN A 88 -12.81 8.10 -0.75
CA ASN A 88 -13.63 7.07 -0.11
C ASN A 88 -13.36 5.69 -0.72
N ALA A 89 -13.23 5.59 -2.05
CA ALA A 89 -12.87 4.34 -2.72
C ALA A 89 -11.51 3.78 -2.26
N ILE A 90 -10.48 4.64 -2.14
CA ILE A 90 -9.16 4.23 -1.63
C ILE A 90 -9.26 3.74 -0.17
N LYS A 91 -10.03 4.44 0.68
CA LYS A 91 -10.22 4.04 2.08
C LYS A 91 -10.90 2.68 2.19
N GLU A 92 -11.88 2.40 1.34
CA GLU A 92 -12.58 1.12 1.32
C GLU A 92 -11.65 -0.02 0.89
N GLN A 93 -10.86 0.18 -0.18
CA GLN A 93 -9.84 -0.79 -0.61
C GLN A 93 -8.82 -1.08 0.50
N TYR A 94 -8.37 -0.03 1.21
CA TYR A 94 -7.45 -0.18 2.33
C TYR A 94 -8.08 -0.94 3.51
N ALA A 95 -9.36 -0.67 3.82
CA ALA A 95 -10.08 -1.39 4.85
C ALA A 95 -10.23 -2.88 4.50
N GLN A 96 -10.57 -3.21 3.26
CA GLN A 96 -10.66 -4.59 2.77
C GLN A 96 -9.32 -5.32 2.88
N GLN A 97 -8.22 -4.71 2.42
CA GLN A 97 -6.89 -5.32 2.54
C GLN A 97 -6.45 -5.52 4.00
N THR A 98 -6.81 -4.58 4.87
CA THR A 98 -6.53 -4.69 6.30
C THR A 98 -7.31 -5.85 6.92
N GLU A 99 -8.59 -6.01 6.56
CA GLU A 99 -9.40 -7.15 6.99
C GLU A 99 -8.86 -8.48 6.47
N LEU A 100 -8.49 -8.58 5.18
CA LEU A 100 -7.88 -9.77 4.61
C LEU A 100 -6.57 -10.13 5.31
N SER A 101 -5.73 -9.13 5.58
CA SER A 101 -4.48 -9.32 6.33
C SER A 101 -4.75 -9.77 7.76
N ARG A 102 -5.81 -9.25 8.40
CA ARG A 102 -6.23 -9.66 9.75
C ARG A 102 -6.79 -11.08 9.76
N ARG A 103 -7.59 -11.46 8.76
CA ARG A 103 -8.13 -12.82 8.60
C ARG A 103 -7.02 -13.82 8.30
N LYS A 104 -6.05 -13.47 7.44
CA LYS A 104 -4.88 -14.30 7.14
C LYS A 104 -3.98 -14.54 8.36
N ARG A 105 -3.87 -13.55 9.27
CA ARG A 105 -3.20 -13.74 10.56
C ARG A 105 -3.98 -14.65 11.52
N LEU A 106 -5.28 -14.83 11.29
CA LEU A 106 -6.16 -15.70 12.10
C LEU A 106 -6.26 -17.11 11.52
N SER A 107 -6.14 -17.27 10.20
CA SER A 107 -6.04 -18.54 9.50
C SER A 107 -4.56 -18.91 9.31
N VAL A 108 -3.90 -19.30 10.39
CA VAL A 108 -2.71 -20.14 10.25
C VAL A 108 -3.25 -21.54 9.92
N ASP A 109 -3.33 -21.87 8.63
CA ASP A 109 -3.62 -23.24 8.19
C ASP A 109 -2.46 -24.14 8.64
N PHE A 110 -2.72 -24.98 9.64
CA PHE A 110 -1.77 -25.99 10.11
C PHE A 110 -1.73 -27.25 9.21
N ASP A 111 -2.57 -27.31 8.16
CA ASP A 111 -2.75 -28.50 7.31
C ASP A 111 -2.15 -28.38 5.90
N SER A 112 -1.42 -27.30 5.57
CA SER A 112 -0.65 -27.27 4.31
C SER A 112 0.68 -28.01 4.45
N GLU A 113 0.62 -29.33 4.58
CA GLU A 113 1.71 -30.21 4.15
C GLU A 113 1.75 -30.21 2.61
N LYS A 114 2.31 -29.13 2.04
CA LYS A 114 3.02 -29.22 0.76
C LYS A 114 4.44 -28.77 1.02
N ILE A 115 5.27 -29.74 1.35
CA ILE A 115 6.71 -29.70 1.24
C ILE A 115 7.04 -29.18 -0.18
N PRO A 116 7.71 -28.03 -0.35
CA PRO A 116 8.19 -27.62 -1.65
C PRO A 116 9.49 -28.38 -1.96
N GLU A 117 9.38 -29.63 -2.39
CA GLU A 117 10.42 -30.26 -3.21
C GLU A 117 10.21 -29.85 -4.67
N GLU A 118 10.48 -28.58 -5.01
CA GLU A 118 10.76 -28.18 -6.41
C GLU A 118 11.36 -26.77 -6.48
N LEU A 119 12.49 -26.58 -5.82
CA LEU A 119 13.48 -25.58 -6.22
C LEU A 119 14.61 -26.34 -6.91
N GLU A 120 14.37 -26.74 -8.16
CA GLU A 120 15.37 -26.94 -9.22
C GLU A 120 14.77 -27.77 -10.36
N LYS A 121 14.11 -27.10 -11.32
CA LYS A 121 14.39 -27.19 -12.76
C LYS A 121 13.29 -26.57 -13.63
N SER A 122 13.77 -25.90 -14.66
CA SER A 122 13.11 -25.68 -15.95
C SER A 122 12.16 -24.50 -16.09
N ASP A 123 12.76 -23.39 -16.53
CA ASP A 123 12.29 -22.68 -17.73
C ASP A 123 11.74 -23.65 -18.77
N ASN A 124 10.42 -23.65 -18.98
CA ASN A 124 9.77 -23.53 -20.29
C ASN A 124 8.26 -23.80 -20.19
N SER A 125 7.51 -22.97 -20.93
CA SER A 125 6.18 -23.24 -21.50
C SER A 125 5.01 -22.46 -20.89
N LEU A 126 4.90 -21.21 -21.35
CA LEU A 126 3.64 -20.61 -21.79
C LEU A 126 3.01 -21.47 -22.90
N GLN A 127 1.87 -22.12 -22.66
CA GLN A 127 0.75 -22.19 -23.61
C GLN A 127 -0.47 -22.98 -23.07
N SER A 128 -1.63 -22.35 -23.26
CA SER A 128 -2.90 -22.97 -23.72
C SER A 128 -3.79 -23.62 -22.65
N SER A 129 -4.88 -22.94 -22.24
CA SER A 129 -6.28 -23.24 -22.69
C SER A 129 -6.95 -24.28 -21.77
N THR A 130 -8.22 -24.31 -21.38
CA THR A 130 -9.46 -23.58 -21.67
C THR A 130 -10.54 -24.14 -20.72
N VAL A 131 -11.44 -23.26 -20.27
CA VAL A 131 -12.86 -23.42 -19.86
C VAL A 131 -13.50 -24.83 -19.89
N GLY A 132 -14.30 -25.13 -18.84
CA GLY A 132 -15.52 -25.95 -18.92
C GLY A 132 -15.67 -26.97 -17.78
N SER A 133 -16.44 -26.67 -16.73
CA SER A 133 -17.87 -27.02 -16.56
C SER A 133 -18.11 -28.47 -16.14
N SER A 134 -18.53 -28.68 -14.88
CA SER A 134 -19.82 -29.30 -14.50
C SER A 134 -19.78 -30.02 -13.14
N SER A 135 -20.66 -29.57 -12.23
CA SER A 135 -21.36 -30.33 -11.17
C SER A 135 -20.58 -31.21 -10.18
N CYS A 136 -20.47 -30.74 -8.93
CA CYS A 136 -20.47 -31.61 -7.74
C CYS A 136 -21.72 -31.29 -6.91
N PRO A 137 -22.70 -32.20 -6.79
CA PRO A 137 -23.59 -32.25 -5.65
C PRO A 137 -23.04 -33.21 -4.57
N ASP A 138 -23.39 -32.91 -3.32
CA ASP A 138 -23.48 -33.82 -2.16
C ASP A 138 -22.19 -34.44 -1.58
N ASP A 139 -21.52 -33.68 -0.70
CA ASP A 139 -20.48 -34.18 0.22
C ASP A 139 -21.02 -34.51 1.64
N ASP A 140 -22.33 -34.36 1.90
CA ASP A 140 -22.92 -34.58 3.23
C ASP A 140 -23.43 -36.02 3.47
N GLU A 141 -23.52 -36.89 2.46
CA GLU A 141 -23.97 -38.29 2.64
C GLU A 141 -22.85 -39.26 3.07
N SER A 142 -21.58 -38.87 2.99
CA SER A 142 -20.44 -39.79 3.20
C SER A 142 -20.10 -40.06 4.67
N LEU A 143 -20.27 -39.07 5.56
CA LEU A 143 -19.87 -39.20 6.97
C LEU A 143 -20.93 -39.90 7.84
N GLY A 144 -22.22 -39.73 7.52
CA GLY A 144 -23.31 -40.41 8.21
C GLY A 144 -23.30 -41.92 8.01
N ASP A 145 -23.04 -42.36 6.78
CA ASP A 145 -22.97 -43.78 6.41
C ASP A 145 -21.71 -44.48 6.95
N LEU A 146 -20.56 -43.79 6.99
CA LEU A 146 -19.37 -44.33 7.65
C LEU A 146 -19.60 -44.51 9.16
N ARG A 147 -20.26 -43.56 9.81
CA ARG A 147 -20.59 -43.63 11.25
C ARG A 147 -21.53 -44.81 11.54
N ASN A 148 -22.55 -45.04 10.70
CA ASN A 148 -23.44 -46.18 10.86
C ASN A 148 -22.71 -47.52 10.63
N ARG A 149 -21.76 -47.57 9.68
CA ARG A 149 -20.94 -48.77 9.44
C ARG A 149 -19.93 -49.06 10.55
N LEU A 150 -19.37 -48.02 11.16
CA LEU A 150 -18.41 -48.14 12.27
C LEU A 150 -19.09 -48.46 13.61
N LEU A 151 -20.33 -48.00 13.82
CA LEU A 151 -21.04 -48.17 15.10
C LEU A 151 -22.14 -49.25 15.09
N GLY A 152 -22.64 -49.69 13.93
CA GLY A 152 -23.93 -50.39 13.85
C GLY A 152 -23.94 -51.61 12.94
N ASN A 153 -23.26 -52.69 13.32
CA ASN A 153 -23.56 -54.04 12.78
C ASN A 153 -23.47 -55.16 13.83
N LYS A 154 -23.64 -54.84 15.12
CA LYS A 154 -23.61 -55.80 16.24
C LYS A 154 -24.94 -55.88 16.99
N LEU A 155 -26.06 -55.98 16.28
CA LEU A 155 -27.34 -56.28 16.94
C LEU A 155 -28.31 -57.17 16.17
N GLU A 156 -27.91 -57.75 15.04
CA GLU A 156 -28.70 -58.78 14.35
C GLU A 156 -27.86 -60.05 14.16
N ASN A 157 -27.66 -60.81 15.25
CA ASN A 157 -27.44 -62.26 15.27
C ASN A 157 -26.90 -62.69 16.64
N HIS A 158 -27.78 -62.76 17.65
CA HIS A 158 -27.52 -63.62 18.80
C HIS A 158 -28.82 -64.03 19.51
N GLU A 159 -29.66 -64.82 18.84
CA GLU A 159 -30.38 -65.87 19.57
C GLU A 159 -29.37 -66.97 19.90
N SER A 160 -28.99 -67.09 21.17
CA SER A 160 -28.72 -68.35 21.91
C SER A 160 -27.98 -68.05 23.21
N GLY A 161 -28.37 -68.70 24.30
CA GLY A 161 -27.89 -68.44 25.65
C GLY A 161 -26.42 -68.79 25.93
N ALA A 162 -25.98 -68.34 27.11
CA ALA A 162 -24.70 -68.61 27.79
C ALA A 162 -23.48 -67.78 27.32
N GLY A 163 -23.25 -66.62 27.96
CA GLY A 163 -22.00 -65.87 27.75
C GLY A 163 -21.91 -64.47 28.35
N LEU A 164 -22.57 -64.20 29.49
CA LEU A 164 -22.62 -62.82 30.04
C LEU A 164 -21.24 -62.32 30.56
N ASN A 165 -20.31 -63.22 30.89
CA ASN A 165 -19.06 -62.87 31.57
C ASN A 165 -17.89 -62.59 30.60
N THR A 166 -17.95 -63.07 29.35
CA THR A 166 -16.89 -62.84 28.35
C THR A 166 -17.03 -61.51 27.62
N SER A 167 -18.25 -60.94 27.59
CA SER A 167 -18.51 -59.64 26.97
C SER A 167 -17.93 -58.48 27.77
N MET A 168 -17.88 -58.57 29.10
CA MET A 168 -17.37 -57.50 29.97
C MET A 168 -15.84 -57.42 29.92
N GLU A 169 -15.15 -58.56 29.97
CA GLU A 169 -13.68 -58.63 29.83
C GLU A 169 -13.22 -58.09 28.46
N LYS A 170 -13.93 -58.48 27.39
CA LYS A 170 -13.62 -58.01 26.03
C LYS A 170 -13.95 -56.53 25.84
N GLN A 171 -14.93 -56.00 26.55
CA GLN A 171 -15.27 -54.59 26.53
C GLN A 171 -14.26 -53.75 27.34
N MET A 172 -13.76 -54.28 28.45
CA MET A 172 -12.70 -53.66 29.25
C MET A 172 -11.39 -53.57 28.47
N GLN A 173 -11.00 -54.64 27.76
CA GLN A 173 -9.81 -54.64 26.91
C GLN A 173 -9.90 -53.65 25.73
N VAL A 174 -11.08 -53.45 25.16
CA VAL A 174 -11.28 -52.41 24.13
C VAL A 174 -11.17 -51.01 24.74
N GLN A 175 -11.66 -50.81 25.96
CA GLN A 175 -11.59 -49.53 26.65
C GLN A 175 -10.16 -49.18 27.06
N ASP A 176 -9.36 -50.16 27.49
CA ASP A 176 -7.94 -50.00 27.82
C ASP A 176 -7.11 -49.66 26.59
N ASN A 177 -7.35 -50.33 25.44
CA ASN A 177 -6.67 -49.98 24.18
C ASN A 177 -7.00 -48.55 23.73
N LEU A 178 -8.25 -48.13 23.89
CA LEU A 178 -8.68 -46.77 23.52
C LEU A 178 -8.10 -45.71 24.46
N GLN A 179 -7.95 -46.04 25.75
CA GLN A 179 -7.23 -45.17 26.69
C GLN A 179 -5.74 -45.08 26.37
N GLU A 180 -5.10 -46.19 25.98
CA GLU A 180 -3.69 -46.19 25.62
C GLU A 180 -3.43 -45.43 24.31
N GLU A 181 -4.32 -45.56 23.32
CA GLU A 181 -4.30 -44.76 22.09
C GLU A 181 -4.47 -43.27 22.40
N LEU A 182 -5.42 -42.90 23.26
CA LEU A 182 -5.64 -41.51 23.65
C LEU A 182 -4.46 -40.92 24.43
N ILE A 183 -3.82 -41.69 25.31
CA ILE A 183 -2.62 -41.25 26.01
C ILE A 183 -1.47 -41.03 25.02
N ASN A 184 -1.35 -41.90 24.02
CA ASN A 184 -0.33 -41.77 22.98
C ASN A 184 -0.59 -40.53 22.10
N ASP A 185 -1.84 -40.27 21.73
CA ASP A 185 -2.25 -39.08 20.98
C ASP A 185 -2.02 -37.81 21.79
N MET A 186 -2.34 -37.81 23.09
CA MET A 186 -2.04 -36.66 23.96
C MET A 186 -0.54 -36.44 24.09
N SER A 187 0.27 -37.50 24.16
CA SER A 187 1.73 -37.42 24.18
C SER A 187 2.29 -36.85 22.88
N GLN A 188 1.77 -37.30 21.73
CA GLN A 188 2.14 -36.75 20.43
C GLN A 188 1.71 -35.29 20.28
N LEU A 189 0.52 -34.92 20.74
CA LEU A 189 0.03 -33.54 20.70
C LEU A 189 0.88 -32.62 21.59
N VAL A 190 1.24 -33.05 22.79
CA VAL A 190 2.14 -32.28 23.69
C VAL A 190 3.55 -32.18 23.11
N SER A 191 4.06 -33.25 22.47
CA SER A 191 5.34 -33.23 21.77
C SER A 191 5.31 -32.25 20.58
N GLY A 192 4.23 -32.28 19.80
CA GLY A 192 3.97 -31.31 18.72
C GLY A 192 3.84 -29.88 19.24
N LEU A 193 3.17 -29.67 20.36
CA LEU A 193 3.06 -28.36 21.01
C LEU A 193 4.41 -27.86 21.49
N ARG A 194 5.24 -28.73 22.06
CA ARG A 194 6.61 -28.40 22.50
C ARG A 194 7.48 -28.03 21.29
N MET A 195 7.43 -28.81 20.22
CA MET A 195 8.19 -28.55 19.01
C MET A 195 7.72 -27.27 18.31
N GLY A 196 6.40 -27.04 18.30
CA GLY A 196 5.79 -25.80 17.84
C GLY A 196 6.21 -24.59 18.67
N ALA A 197 6.25 -24.71 20.00
CA ALA A 197 6.70 -23.64 20.89
C ALA A 197 8.19 -23.32 20.71
N GLU A 198 9.03 -24.34 20.47
CA GLU A 198 10.45 -24.17 20.20
C GLU A 198 10.70 -23.50 18.84
N ALA A 199 9.94 -23.89 17.81
CA ALA A 199 9.93 -23.23 16.51
C ALA A 199 9.44 -21.78 16.63
N PHE A 200 8.38 -21.53 17.42
CA PHE A 200 7.85 -20.18 17.65
C PHE A 200 8.84 -19.30 18.40
N GLN A 201 9.55 -19.86 19.39
CA GLN A 201 10.61 -19.15 20.11
C GLN A 201 11.78 -18.80 19.19
N THR A 202 12.15 -19.70 18.28
CA THR A 202 13.22 -19.48 17.29
C THR A 202 12.82 -18.40 16.30
N ALA A 203 11.61 -18.47 15.74
CA ALA A 203 11.06 -17.45 14.85
C ALA A 203 10.96 -16.07 15.53
N LEU A 204 10.53 -16.01 16.80
CA LEU A 204 10.51 -14.76 17.56
C LEU A 204 11.90 -14.16 17.76
N ASN A 205 12.90 -15.01 17.98
CA ASN A 205 14.27 -14.55 18.18
C ASN A 205 14.88 -14.02 16.87
N GLU A 206 14.58 -14.68 15.75
CA GLU A 206 14.90 -14.20 14.41
C GLU A 206 14.19 -12.87 14.10
N ASP A 207 12.88 -12.78 14.33
CA ASP A 207 12.10 -11.56 14.15
C ASP A 207 12.63 -10.42 15.04
N SER A 208 13.03 -10.70 16.28
CA SER A 208 13.63 -9.69 17.17
C SER A 208 14.96 -9.16 16.61
N THR A 209 15.72 -10.02 15.96
CA THR A 209 17.00 -9.67 15.33
C THR A 209 16.77 -8.81 14.08
N ILE A 210 15.78 -9.18 13.26
CA ILE A 210 15.37 -8.40 12.07
C ILE A 210 14.81 -7.04 12.50
N LEU A 211 13.99 -6.99 13.55
CA LEU A 211 13.47 -5.74 14.11
C LEU A 211 14.60 -4.83 14.60
N LYS A 212 15.60 -5.38 15.29
CA LYS A 212 16.77 -4.62 15.75
C LYS A 212 17.65 -4.14 14.59
N ALA A 213 17.83 -4.96 13.56
CA ALA A 213 18.52 -4.55 12.33
C ALA A 213 17.76 -3.43 11.60
N THR A 214 16.42 -3.53 11.57
CA THR A 214 15.54 -2.50 11.00
C THR A 214 15.59 -1.21 11.83
N GLU A 215 15.61 -1.29 13.16
CA GLU A 215 15.78 -0.14 14.05
C GLU A 215 17.12 0.56 13.80
N LEU A 216 18.22 -0.19 13.71
CA LEU A 216 19.54 0.35 13.36
C LEU A 216 19.55 1.01 11.98
N GLY A 217 18.93 0.37 10.98
CA GLY A 217 18.78 0.93 9.63
C GLY A 217 17.93 2.21 9.61
N LEU A 218 16.84 2.24 10.37
CA LEU A 218 15.98 3.40 10.52
C LEU A 218 16.68 4.54 11.26
N GLN A 219 17.48 4.22 12.29
CA GLN A 219 18.29 5.20 13.00
C GLN A 219 19.40 5.78 12.11
N ALA A 220 20.07 4.95 11.31
CA ALA A 220 21.06 5.40 10.33
C ALA A 220 20.42 6.30 9.26
N THR A 221 19.24 5.92 8.77
CA THR A 221 18.46 6.72 7.82
C THR A 221 18.02 8.05 8.42
N SER A 222 17.51 8.04 9.66
CA SER A 222 17.11 9.24 10.40
C SER A 222 18.29 10.21 10.61
N ARG A 223 19.47 9.69 10.98
CA ARG A 223 20.70 10.49 11.09
C ARG A 223 21.11 11.08 9.75
N SER A 224 21.03 10.30 8.66
CA SER A 224 21.32 10.78 7.31
C SER A 224 20.35 11.89 6.90
N LEU A 225 19.03 11.68 7.06
CA LEU A 225 17.99 12.67 6.79
C LEU A 225 18.14 13.95 7.64
N THR A 226 18.53 13.82 8.90
CA THR A 226 18.79 14.97 9.78
C THR A 226 20.04 15.73 9.34
N ASN A 227 21.08 15.03 8.90
CA ASN A 227 22.31 15.64 8.40
C ASN A 227 22.09 16.31 7.03
N LEU A 228 21.31 15.69 6.13
CA LEU A 228 20.86 16.29 4.88
C LEU A 228 19.95 17.50 5.14
N GLY A 229 18.99 17.40 6.06
CA GLY A 229 18.14 18.51 6.47
C GLY A 229 18.93 19.65 7.10
N GLY A 230 19.95 19.34 7.90
CA GLY A 230 20.89 20.31 8.46
C GLY A 230 21.74 20.98 7.38
N LYS A 231 22.24 20.23 6.40
CA LYS A 231 22.97 20.77 5.24
C LYS A 231 22.06 21.61 4.34
N LEU A 232 20.81 21.22 4.11
CA LEU A 232 19.82 22.00 3.35
C LEU A 232 19.45 23.30 4.06
N LYS A 233 19.22 23.23 5.38
CA LYS A 233 18.95 24.41 6.23
C LYS A 233 20.16 25.34 6.27
N LYS A 234 21.38 24.79 6.30
CA LYS A 234 22.63 25.55 6.21
C LYS A 234 22.83 26.12 4.81
N TYR A 235 22.37 25.46 3.75
CA TYR A 235 22.41 26.00 2.38
C TYR A 235 21.42 27.15 2.18
N HIS A 236 20.23 27.06 2.82
CA HIS A 236 19.24 28.12 2.79
C HIS A 236 19.64 29.35 3.63
N ASN A 237 20.32 29.14 4.78
CA ASN A 237 20.77 30.24 5.65
C ASN A 237 22.21 30.73 5.41
N SER A 238 23.06 29.97 4.73
CA SER A 238 24.43 30.40 4.42
C SER A 238 24.45 31.07 3.06
N LYS A 239 24.14 32.38 3.06
CA LYS A 239 24.91 33.39 2.30
C LYS A 239 25.25 33.02 0.84
N VAL A 240 24.38 32.31 0.12
CA VAL A 240 24.53 32.10 -1.32
C VAL A 240 24.60 33.47 -2.02
N GLY A 241 23.85 34.44 -1.50
CA GLY A 241 23.98 35.85 -1.88
C GLY A 241 25.37 36.44 -1.63
N LEU A 242 26.02 36.20 -0.47
CA LEU A 242 27.32 36.83 -0.17
C LEU A 242 28.44 36.28 -1.04
N LEU A 243 28.48 34.96 -1.28
CA LEU A 243 29.46 34.38 -2.22
C LEU A 243 29.19 34.82 -3.66
N PHE A 244 27.92 34.99 -4.05
CA PHE A 244 27.54 35.55 -5.35
C PHE A 244 27.99 37.01 -5.48
N TYR A 245 27.74 37.87 -4.48
CA TYR A 245 28.21 39.26 -4.46
C TYR A 245 29.74 39.35 -4.48
N LEU A 246 30.43 38.50 -3.73
CA LEU A 246 31.90 38.44 -3.73
C LEU A 246 32.44 37.99 -5.11
N GLY A 247 31.78 37.02 -5.75
CA GLY A 247 32.08 36.59 -7.12
C GLY A 247 31.86 37.70 -8.15
N CYS A 248 30.77 38.46 -8.04
CA CYS A 248 30.51 39.62 -8.91
C CYS A 248 31.58 40.71 -8.75
N ILE A 249 31.98 41.02 -7.52
CA ILE A 249 33.06 41.99 -7.23
C ILE A 249 34.38 41.51 -7.84
N LEU A 250 34.73 40.23 -7.65
CA LEU A 250 35.96 39.65 -8.21
C LEU A 250 35.95 39.67 -9.74
N PHE A 251 34.81 39.33 -10.35
CA PHE A 251 34.63 39.37 -11.81
C PHE A 251 34.75 40.79 -12.37
N MET A 252 34.25 41.80 -11.64
CA MET A 252 34.40 43.21 -12.01
C MET A 252 35.88 43.63 -12.05
N PHE A 253 36.68 43.25 -11.05
CA PHE A 253 38.11 43.50 -11.04
C PHE A 253 38.86 42.74 -12.14
N LEU A 254 38.50 41.47 -12.40
CA LEU A 254 39.10 40.69 -13.47
C LEU A 254 38.85 41.31 -14.85
N SER A 255 37.62 41.75 -15.11
CA SER A 255 37.24 42.43 -16.35
C SER A 255 38.04 43.73 -16.55
N LEU A 256 38.26 44.49 -15.47
CA LEU A 256 39.07 45.70 -15.50
C LEU A 256 40.55 45.38 -15.81
N ILE A 257 41.11 44.33 -15.22
CA ILE A 257 42.48 43.87 -15.50
C ILE A 257 42.62 43.41 -16.95
N VAL A 258 41.67 42.64 -17.47
CA VAL A 258 41.66 42.20 -18.87
C VAL A 258 41.58 43.41 -19.80
N THR A 259 40.70 44.36 -19.53
CA THR A 259 40.57 45.60 -20.32
C THR A 259 41.87 46.42 -20.30
N TYR A 260 42.50 46.55 -19.13
CA TYR A 260 43.80 47.21 -19.00
C TYR A 260 44.92 46.48 -19.78
N LEU A 261 44.91 45.15 -19.74
CA LEU A 261 45.86 44.32 -20.49
C LEU A 261 45.69 44.51 -21.99
N VAL A 262 44.44 44.59 -22.48
CA VAL A 262 44.12 44.94 -23.88
C VAL A 262 44.66 46.32 -24.24
N ILE A 263 44.42 47.35 -23.42
CA ILE A 263 44.94 48.72 -23.69
C ILE A 263 46.48 48.74 -23.71
N LYS A 264 47.14 47.99 -22.82
CA LYS A 264 48.61 47.95 -22.71
C LYS A 264 49.27 47.08 -23.78
N ILE A 265 48.58 46.08 -24.34
CA ILE A 265 49.12 45.24 -25.41
C ILE A 265 48.96 45.89 -26.81
N PHE A 266 47.97 46.78 -26.97
CA PHE A 266 47.70 47.53 -28.21
C PHE A 266 48.23 48.99 -28.33
N PRO A 267 49.18 49.52 -27.54
CA PRO A 267 49.68 50.88 -27.74
C PRO A 267 50.71 50.98 -28.88
N LYS A 268 50.90 49.92 -29.67
CA LYS A 268 51.94 49.81 -30.71
C LYS A 268 51.44 49.19 -32.03
N MET A 269 50.18 49.43 -32.39
CA MET A 269 49.74 49.41 -33.80
C MET A 269 49.01 50.70 -34.11
#